data_AF-B5JF07-F1
#
_entry.id   AF-B5JF07-F1
#
_cell.length_a   1.000
_cell.length_b   1.000
_cell.length_c   1.000
_cell.angle_alpha   90.00
_cell.angle_beta   90.00
_cell.angle_gamma   90.00
#
_symmetry.space_group_name_H-M   'P 1'
#
loop_
_entity.id
_entity.type
_entity.pdbx_description
1 polymer ?
#
loop_
_entity_poly.entity_id
_entity_poly.type
_entity_poly.pdbx_seq_one_letter_code
_entity_poly.pdbx_strand_id
1 'polypeptide(L)'
;MLLALTYTTDEEFEDDYVQALIEEAAELSAEHTWWHQPLALAPDVKNPNLLTGTTKLLHRYITAADGTTRKIDYRDDVLMSSVDTLVLLEMLTLLSKEHEFTWHVALPAEPRPKPAGRIVDGEIDPKLFELIMPEVEANEITEAELEDQSLHQKIRDKYFQK
;
A
#
# COMPACT_ATOMS: atom_id res chain seq x y z
N MET A 1 8.00 12.41 0.64
CA MET A 1 7.22 11.61 1.60
C MET A 1 5.92 11.08 1.00
N LEU A 2 5.89 9.78 0.71
CA LEU A 2 4.70 9.02 0.35
C LEU A 2 3.80 8.87 1.57
N LEU A 3 2.62 9.49 1.57
CA LEU A 3 1.65 9.30 2.66
C LEU A 3 0.64 8.20 2.36
N ALA A 4 0.34 8.01 1.07
CA ALA A 4 -0.58 7.01 0.60
C ALA A 4 -0.26 6.68 -0.87
N LEU A 5 -0.78 5.55 -1.32
CA LEU A 5 -0.90 5.19 -2.73
C LEU A 5 -2.37 5.05 -3.09
N THR A 6 -2.74 5.60 -4.23
CA THR A 6 -4.05 5.41 -4.85
C THR A 6 -3.87 4.50 -6.05
N TYR A 7 -4.76 3.54 -6.23
CA TYR A 7 -4.77 2.63 -7.38
C TYR A 7 -6.18 2.52 -7.95
N THR A 8 -6.29 2.48 -9.27
CA THR A 8 -7.57 2.40 -9.99
C THR A 8 -7.38 1.56 -11.24
N THR A 9 -8.37 0.76 -11.62
CA THR A 9 -8.33 0.00 -12.88
C THR A 9 -8.57 0.90 -14.09
N ASP A 10 -8.07 0.50 -15.26
CA ASP A 10 -8.49 1.12 -16.52
C ASP A 10 -9.78 0.51 -17.07
N GLU A 11 -9.95 -0.77 -16.77
CA GLU A 11 -11.02 -1.60 -17.26
C GLU A 11 -12.26 -1.46 -16.35
N GLU A 12 -13.42 -1.42 -16.99
CA GLU A 12 -14.73 -1.50 -16.35
C GLU A 12 -15.14 -2.96 -16.23
N PHE A 13 -15.77 -3.29 -15.11
CA PHE A 13 -16.23 -4.63 -14.76
C PHE A 13 -17.72 -4.65 -14.46
N GLU A 14 -18.34 -5.82 -14.58
CA GLU A 14 -19.69 -6.05 -14.11
C GLU A 14 -19.74 -6.05 -12.57
N ASP A 15 -20.87 -5.63 -11.98
CA ASP A 15 -21.01 -5.43 -10.53
C ASP A 15 -20.65 -6.67 -9.70
N ASP A 16 -21.01 -7.87 -10.17
CA ASP A 16 -20.72 -9.13 -9.48
C ASP A 16 -19.23 -9.46 -9.52
N TYR A 17 -18.56 -9.17 -10.63
CA TYR A 17 -17.10 -9.32 -10.76
C TYR A 17 -16.34 -8.29 -9.91
N VAL A 18 -16.82 -7.05 -9.82
CA VAL A 18 -16.28 -6.04 -8.88
C VAL A 18 -16.33 -6.57 -7.44
N GLN A 19 -17.46 -7.16 -7.02
CA GLN A 19 -17.56 -7.71 -5.66
C GLN A 19 -16.61 -8.90 -5.44
N ALA A 20 -16.50 -9.81 -6.41
CA ALA A 20 -15.57 -10.93 -6.32
C ALA A 20 -14.12 -10.48 -6.14
N LEU A 21 -13.68 -9.47 -6.91
CA LEU A 21 -12.33 -8.89 -6.80
C LEU A 21 -12.09 -8.20 -5.45
N ILE A 22 -13.12 -7.55 -4.88
CA ILE A 22 -13.03 -6.94 -3.55
C ILE A 22 -12.85 -8.00 -2.47
N GLU A 23 -13.61 -9.10 -2.54
CA GLU A 23 -13.53 -10.21 -1.60
C GLU A 23 -12.15 -10.88 -1.68
N GLU A 24 -11.68 -11.20 -2.88
CA GLU A 24 -10.36 -11.80 -3.12
C GLU A 24 -9.22 -10.91 -2.61
N ALA A 25 -9.27 -9.61 -2.90
CA ALA A 25 -8.27 -8.67 -2.39
C ALA A 25 -8.30 -8.55 -0.86
N ALA A 26 -9.48 -8.66 -0.23
CA ALA A 26 -9.60 -8.66 1.22
C ALA A 26 -9.01 -9.93 1.85
N GLU A 27 -9.18 -11.10 1.21
CA GLU A 27 -8.56 -12.36 1.63
C GLU A 27 -7.03 -12.26 1.55
N LEU A 28 -6.48 -11.84 0.41
CA LEU A 28 -5.04 -11.61 0.23
C LEU A 28 -4.49 -10.62 1.26
N SER A 29 -5.20 -9.50 1.46
CA SER A 29 -4.80 -8.46 2.41
C SER A 29 -4.75 -8.97 3.85
N ALA A 30 -5.57 -9.96 4.22
CA ALA A 30 -5.61 -10.54 5.56
C ALA A 30 -4.40 -11.43 5.89
N GLU A 31 -3.65 -11.89 4.87
CA GLU A 31 -2.44 -12.69 5.06
C GLU A 31 -1.25 -11.85 5.55
N HIS A 32 -1.29 -10.53 5.33
CA HIS A 32 -0.24 -9.60 5.75
C HIS A 32 -0.60 -8.83 7.01
N THR A 33 0.37 -8.66 7.90
CA THR A 33 0.21 -7.79 9.08
C THR A 33 0.63 -6.36 8.74
N TRP A 34 -0.31 -5.57 8.25
CA TRP A 34 -0.07 -4.19 7.83
C TRP A 34 0.48 -3.31 8.96
N TRP A 35 1.43 -2.45 8.61
CA TRP A 35 1.94 -1.41 9.50
C TRP A 35 0.88 -0.34 9.75
N HIS A 36 0.20 0.14 8.70
CA HIS A 36 -0.77 1.24 8.84
C HIS A 36 -2.18 0.93 8.35
N GLN A 37 -2.41 0.89 7.05
CA GLN A 37 -3.72 0.55 6.49
C GLN A 37 -3.59 -0.66 5.56
N PRO A 38 -4.52 -1.62 5.64
CA PRO A 38 -4.56 -2.73 4.72
C PRO A 38 -4.87 -2.29 3.28
N LEU A 39 -4.43 -3.10 2.31
CA LEU A 39 -5.00 -3.07 0.97
C LEU A 39 -6.51 -3.20 1.10
N ALA A 40 -7.23 -2.25 0.53
CA ALA A 40 -8.68 -2.25 0.46
C ALA A 40 -9.11 -1.75 -0.92
N LEU A 41 -10.03 -2.48 -1.55
CA LEU A 41 -10.62 -2.14 -2.83
C LEU A 41 -12.09 -1.73 -2.62
N ALA A 42 -12.59 -0.88 -3.50
CA ALA A 42 -13.97 -0.42 -3.54
C ALA A 42 -14.33 0.05 -4.96
N PRO A 43 -15.63 0.08 -5.32
CA PRO A 43 -16.07 0.73 -6.56
C PRO A 43 -15.70 2.21 -6.56
N ASP A 44 -15.30 2.76 -7.70
CA ASP A 44 -15.08 4.19 -7.84
C ASP A 44 -16.40 4.97 -7.71
N VAL A 45 -16.37 6.06 -6.94
CA VAL A 45 -17.57 6.85 -6.62
C VAL A 45 -18.17 7.52 -7.86
N LYS A 46 -17.34 7.84 -8.87
CA LYS A 46 -17.77 8.49 -10.11
C LYS A 46 -18.10 7.47 -11.20
N ASN A 47 -17.44 6.31 -11.20
CA ASN A 47 -17.72 5.21 -12.10
C ASN A 47 -17.70 3.87 -11.32
N PRO A 48 -18.87 3.38 -10.85
CA PRO A 48 -18.94 2.16 -10.05
C PRO A 48 -18.41 0.90 -10.73
N ASN A 49 -18.28 0.89 -12.07
CA ASN A 49 -17.71 -0.23 -12.80
C ASN A 49 -16.18 -0.27 -12.73
N LEU A 50 -15.52 0.79 -12.26
CA LEU A 50 -14.08 0.80 -12.01
C LEU A 50 -13.79 0.39 -10.58
N LEU A 51 -12.71 -0.36 -10.39
CA LEU A 51 -12.23 -0.74 -9.07
C LEU A 51 -11.11 0.21 -8.64
N THR A 52 -11.18 0.71 -7.40
CA THR A 52 -10.18 1.63 -6.87
C THR A 52 -9.88 1.38 -5.39
N GLY A 53 -8.80 1.95 -4.89
CA GLY A 53 -8.56 2.04 -3.47
C GLY A 53 -7.46 3.02 -3.13
N THR A 54 -7.26 3.20 -1.84
CA THR A 54 -6.21 4.07 -1.30
C THR A 54 -5.67 3.44 -0.03
N THR A 55 -4.36 3.24 0.00
CA THR A 55 -3.66 2.69 1.16
C THR A 55 -2.74 3.75 1.75
N LYS A 56 -2.96 4.15 3.01
CA LYS A 56 -2.00 4.99 3.72
C LYS A 56 -0.85 4.15 4.23
N LEU A 57 0.36 4.65 4.02
CA LEU A 57 1.59 3.89 4.27
C LEU A 57 2.25 4.29 5.59
N LEU A 58 2.34 5.59 5.88
CA LEU A 58 3.00 6.13 7.08
C LEU A 58 2.01 6.44 8.19
N HIS A 59 2.37 6.10 9.43
CA HIS A 59 1.59 6.42 10.62
C HIS A 59 1.91 7.83 11.17
N ARG A 60 3.20 8.17 11.28
CA ARG A 60 3.80 9.32 11.99
C ARG A 60 3.54 9.37 13.51
N TYR A 61 2.32 9.09 13.93
CA TYR A 61 1.87 9.10 15.31
C TYR A 61 0.90 7.95 15.58
N ILE A 62 0.88 7.48 16.83
CA ILE A 62 -0.09 6.52 17.34
C ILE A 62 -0.92 7.22 18.40
N THR A 63 -2.24 7.17 18.24
CA THR A 63 -3.20 7.73 19.19
C THR A 63 -3.78 6.60 20.03
N ALA A 64 -3.55 6.63 21.34
CA ALA A 64 -4.13 5.67 22.27
C ALA A 64 -5.61 5.98 22.53
N ALA A 65 -6.32 5.03 23.14
CA ALA A 65 -7.76 5.14 23.40
C ALA A 65 -8.13 6.29 24.35
N ASP A 66 -7.19 6.75 25.18
CA ASP A 66 -7.35 7.92 26.06
C ASP A 66 -7.08 9.26 25.36
N GLY A 67 -6.79 9.24 24.06
CA GLY A 67 -6.48 10.41 23.24
C GLY A 67 -5.03 10.88 23.30
N THR A 68 -4.16 10.21 24.06
CA THR A 68 -2.73 10.52 24.08
C THR A 68 -2.07 10.12 22.75
N THR A 69 -1.15 10.95 22.26
CA THR A 69 -0.42 10.70 21.01
C THR A 69 1.05 10.45 21.29
N ARG A 70 1.58 9.39 20.68
CA ARG A 70 3.00 9.04 20.69
C ARG A 70 3.57 9.17 19.30
N LYS A 71 4.69 9.89 19.16
CA LYS A 71 5.41 10.00 17.89
C LYS A 71 6.17 8.69 17.60
N ILE A 72 6.13 8.25 16.36
CA ILE A 72 6.94 7.13 15.87
C ILE A 72 8.31 7.64 15.44
N ASP A 73 9.37 6.88 15.70
CA ASP A 73 10.67 7.14 15.09
C ASP A 73 10.53 7.14 13.56
N TYR A 74 11.10 8.15 12.91
CA TYR A 74 10.89 8.34 11.48
C TYR A 74 11.48 7.19 10.66
N ARG A 75 12.64 6.68 11.04
CA ARG A 75 13.28 5.58 10.32
C ARG A 75 12.46 4.29 10.45
N ASP A 76 11.93 4.01 11.64
CA ASP A 76 11.05 2.86 11.86
C ASP A 76 9.79 2.96 10.98
N ASP A 77 9.15 4.14 10.94
CA ASP A 77 7.95 4.38 10.11
C ASP A 77 8.27 4.19 8.63
N VAL A 78 9.38 4.74 8.13
CA VAL A 78 9.81 4.58 6.73
C VAL A 78 10.08 3.12 6.40
N LEU A 79 10.85 2.39 7.22
CA LEU A 79 11.14 0.97 7.01
C LEU A 79 9.86 0.15 6.89
N MET A 80 8.96 0.28 7.86
CA MET A 80 7.72 -0.50 7.90
C MET A 80 6.77 -0.12 6.76
N SER A 81 6.69 1.17 6.40
CA SER A 81 5.93 1.62 5.23
C SER A 81 6.50 1.13 3.91
N SER A 82 7.83 1.02 3.80
CA SER A 82 8.46 0.47 2.60
C SER A 82 8.12 -1.02 2.43
N VAL A 83 8.13 -1.80 3.51
CA VAL A 83 7.68 -3.20 3.50
C VAL A 83 6.23 -3.31 3.05
N ASP A 84 5.33 -2.54 3.65
CA ASP A 84 3.92 -2.51 3.25
C ASP A 84 3.74 -2.09 1.78
N THR A 85 4.56 -1.17 1.28
CA THR A 85 4.51 -0.73 -0.12
C THR A 85 4.90 -1.86 -1.07
N LEU A 86 5.96 -2.61 -0.75
CA LEU A 86 6.40 -3.75 -1.56
C LEU A 86 5.32 -4.83 -1.62
N VAL A 87 4.75 -5.19 -0.46
CA VAL A 87 3.66 -6.17 -0.38
C VAL A 87 2.41 -5.68 -1.13
N LEU A 88 2.05 -4.40 -1.00
CA LEU A 88 0.93 -3.81 -1.73
C LEU A 88 1.13 -3.94 -3.25
N LEU A 89 2.32 -3.59 -3.75
CA LEU A 89 2.63 -3.70 -5.18
C LEU A 89 2.62 -5.15 -5.66
N GLU A 90 3.09 -6.09 -4.84
CA GLU A 90 3.02 -7.53 -5.12
C GLU A 90 1.57 -8.02 -5.23
N MET A 91 0.70 -7.67 -4.28
CA MET A 91 -0.72 -8.05 -4.32
C MET A 91 -1.45 -7.46 -5.52
N LEU A 92 -1.22 -6.18 -5.85
CA LEU A 92 -1.79 -5.57 -7.04
C LEU A 92 -1.29 -6.25 -8.33
N THR A 93 -0.03 -6.69 -8.34
CA THR A 93 0.57 -7.44 -9.44
C THR A 93 -0.06 -8.81 -9.61
N LEU A 94 -0.31 -9.52 -8.51
CA LEU A 94 -1.00 -10.82 -8.53
C LEU A 94 -2.40 -10.68 -9.13
N LEU A 95 -3.21 -9.75 -8.61
CA LEU A 95 -4.56 -9.50 -9.11
C LEU A 95 -4.57 -9.11 -10.60
N SER A 96 -3.67 -8.20 -11.00
CA SER A 96 -3.54 -7.77 -12.40
C SER A 96 -3.22 -8.93 -13.34
N LYS A 97 -2.42 -9.90 -12.88
CA LYS A 97 -2.02 -11.08 -13.65
C LYS A 97 -3.13 -12.11 -13.75
N GLU A 98 -3.80 -12.42 -12.64
CA GLU A 98 -4.82 -13.47 -12.60
C GLU A 98 -6.08 -13.09 -13.38
N HIS A 99 -6.37 -11.79 -13.43
CA HIS A 99 -7.59 -11.24 -14.01
C HIS A 99 -7.32 -10.39 -15.27
N GLU A 100 -6.08 -10.38 -15.78
CA GLU A 100 -5.65 -9.78 -17.04
C GLU A 100 -6.07 -8.30 -17.21
N PHE A 101 -5.90 -7.48 -16.16
CA PHE A 101 -6.27 -6.06 -16.18
C PHE A 101 -5.13 -5.13 -15.74
N THR A 102 -5.34 -3.82 -15.92
CA THR A 102 -4.33 -2.79 -15.63
C THR A 102 -4.64 -2.01 -14.36
N TRP A 103 -3.63 -1.83 -13.50
CA TRP A 103 -3.67 -0.83 -12.44
C TRP A 103 -2.98 0.47 -12.86
N HIS A 104 -3.63 1.60 -12.63
CA HIS A 104 -3.01 2.91 -12.53
C HIS A 104 -2.68 3.24 -11.08
N VAL A 105 -1.39 3.39 -10.78
CA VAL A 105 -0.93 3.77 -9.45
C VAL A 105 -0.52 5.23 -9.45
N ALA A 106 -0.94 5.96 -8.41
CA ALA A 106 -0.69 7.38 -8.26
C ALA A 106 -0.46 7.78 -6.80
N LEU A 107 0.18 8.93 -6.63
CA LEU A 107 0.31 9.60 -5.35
C LEU A 107 -0.87 10.55 -5.13
N PRO A 108 -1.48 10.57 -3.94
CA PRO A 108 -2.50 11.55 -3.62
C PRO A 108 -1.87 12.95 -3.64
N ALA A 109 -2.36 13.81 -4.53
CA ALA A 109 -1.90 15.17 -4.71
C ALA A 109 -3.08 16.07 -5.10
N GLU A 110 -2.98 17.37 -4.77
CA GLU A 110 -3.94 18.38 -5.21
C GLU A 110 -3.35 19.19 -6.38
N PRO A 111 -4.16 19.57 -7.38
CA PRO A 111 -5.61 19.39 -7.49
C PRO A 111 -6.03 18.02 -8.04
N ARG A 112 -5.08 17.17 -8.43
CA ARG A 112 -5.32 15.82 -8.96
C ARG A 112 -4.18 14.89 -8.54
N PRO A 113 -4.43 13.58 -8.38
CA PRO A 113 -3.40 12.60 -8.11
C PRO A 113 -2.25 12.70 -9.12
N LYS A 114 -1.02 12.56 -8.63
CA LYS A 114 0.18 12.56 -9.47
C LYS A 114 0.46 11.13 -9.93
N PRO A 115 0.40 10.83 -11.24
CA PRO A 115 0.72 9.50 -11.74
C PRO A 115 2.09 9.03 -11.28
N ALA A 116 2.17 7.78 -10.83
CA ALA A 116 3.40 7.14 -10.38
C ALA A 116 3.88 6.08 -11.36
N GLY A 117 2.97 5.25 -11.85
CA GLY A 117 3.27 4.16 -12.78
C GLY A 117 2.05 3.26 -12.99
N ARG A 118 2.25 2.13 -13.67
CA ARG A 118 1.19 1.16 -13.97
C ARG A 118 1.65 -0.26 -13.65
N ILE A 119 0.69 -1.15 -13.47
CA ILE A 119 0.91 -2.59 -13.46
C ILE A 119 -0.01 -3.17 -14.53
N VAL A 120 0.55 -3.86 -15.52
CA VAL A 120 -0.19 -4.34 -16.70
C VAL A 120 0.02 -5.84 -16.82
N ASP A 121 -1.05 -6.62 -16.72
CA ASP A 121 -0.99 -8.09 -16.85
C ASP A 121 0.10 -8.73 -15.96
N GLY A 122 0.19 -8.26 -14.71
CA GLY A 122 1.23 -8.73 -13.78
C GLY A 122 2.64 -8.20 -14.03
N GLU A 123 2.85 -7.29 -14.98
CA GLU A 123 4.12 -6.62 -15.20
C GLU A 123 4.12 -5.24 -14.54
N ILE A 124 5.00 -5.05 -13.55
CA ILE A 124 5.13 -3.80 -12.80
C ILE A 124 6.03 -2.78 -13.51
N ASP A 125 5.59 -1.52 -13.63
CA ASP A 125 6.46 -0.42 -14.06
C ASP A 125 7.60 -0.23 -13.04
N PRO A 126 8.88 -0.36 -13.43
CA PRO A 126 10.01 -0.21 -12.51
C PRO A 126 10.04 1.12 -11.74
N LYS A 127 9.42 2.17 -12.29
CA LYS A 127 9.31 3.48 -11.62
C LYS A 127 8.47 3.44 -10.35
N LEU A 128 7.63 2.42 -10.16
CA LEU A 128 6.88 2.24 -8.92
C LEU A 128 7.80 1.95 -7.73
N PHE A 129 8.95 1.32 -7.95
CA PHE A 129 9.97 1.15 -6.91
C PHE A 129 10.66 2.48 -6.56
N GLU A 130 10.83 3.38 -7.54
CA GLU A 130 11.41 4.72 -7.31
C GLU A 130 10.58 5.60 -6.36
N LEU A 131 9.33 5.21 -6.05
CA LEU A 131 8.49 5.91 -5.09
C LEU A 131 9.05 5.85 -3.67
N ILE A 132 9.58 4.69 -3.27
CA ILE A 132 10.06 4.46 -1.90
C ILE A 132 11.57 4.62 -1.77
N MET A 133 12.32 4.37 -2.85
CA MET A 133 13.79 4.37 -2.82
C MET A 133 14.43 5.63 -2.22
N PRO A 134 13.98 6.87 -2.53
CA PRO A 134 14.59 8.06 -1.96
C PRO A 134 14.50 8.13 -0.43
N GLU A 135 13.41 7.63 0.16
CA GLU A 135 13.25 7.63 1.62
C GLU A 135 14.03 6.47 2.25
N VAL A 136 14.09 5.31 1.60
CA VAL A 136 14.93 4.16 2.01
C VAL A 136 16.40 4.57 2.06
N GLU A 137 16.90 5.20 1.00
CA GLU A 137 18.28 5.68 0.90
C GLU A 137 18.58 6.78 1.93
N ALA A 138 17.69 7.77 2.07
CA ALA A 138 17.89 8.87 3.01
C ALA A 138 17.91 8.44 4.48
N ASN A 139 17.31 7.29 4.81
CA ASN A 139 17.29 6.73 6.16
C ASN A 139 18.26 5.56 6.35
N GLU A 140 19.15 5.32 5.37
CA GLU A 140 20.15 4.24 5.42
C GLU A 140 19.50 2.87 5.72
N ILE A 141 18.34 2.60 5.12
CA ILE A 141 17.65 1.33 5.23
C ILE A 141 18.25 0.36 4.20
N THR A 142 18.67 -0.80 4.67
CA THR A 142 19.29 -1.83 3.83
C THR A 142 18.26 -2.84 3.32
N GLU A 143 18.59 -3.52 2.22
CA GLU A 143 17.79 -4.65 1.70
C GLU A 143 17.61 -5.75 2.76
N ALA A 144 18.67 -6.06 3.52
CA ALA A 144 18.61 -7.03 4.61
C ALA A 144 17.61 -6.63 5.71
N GLU A 145 17.44 -5.33 5.97
CA GLU A 145 16.43 -4.85 6.92
C GLU A 145 15.02 -4.94 6.35
N LEU A 146 14.81 -4.68 5.05
CA LEU A 146 13.52 -4.84 4.37
C LEU A 146 13.02 -6.30 4.38
N GLU A 147 13.92 -7.27 4.56
CA GLU A 147 13.60 -8.70 4.60
C GLU A 147 13.59 -9.28 6.04
N ASP A 148 14.06 -8.52 7.04
CA ASP A 148 14.21 -9.01 8.42
C ASP A 148 12.88 -8.99 9.19
N GLN A 149 12.17 -10.12 9.12
CA GLN A 149 10.92 -10.33 9.85
C GLN A 149 11.06 -10.18 11.37
N SER A 150 12.23 -10.50 11.94
CA SER A 150 12.47 -10.34 13.38
C SER A 150 12.60 -8.86 13.76
N LEU A 151 13.25 -8.05 12.93
CA LEU A 151 13.32 -6.60 13.08
C LEU A 151 11.93 -5.98 12.96
N HIS A 152 11.17 -6.34 11.93
CA HIS A 152 9.81 -5.84 11.73
C HIS A 152 8.90 -6.12 12.93
N GLN A 153 8.98 -7.34 13.49
CA GLN A 153 8.21 -7.69 14.68
C GLN A 153 8.63 -6.86 15.90
N LYS A 154 9.95 -6.67 16.13
CA LYS A 154 10.45 -5.82 17.23
C LYS A 154 9.96 -4.38 17.11
N ILE A 155 9.90 -3.83 15.89
CA ILE A 155 9.37 -2.49 15.65
C ILE A 155 7.88 -2.45 15.96
N ARG A 156 7.08 -3.41 15.48
CA ARG A 156 5.65 -3.50 15.85
C ARG A 156 5.46 -3.56 17.36
N ASP A 157 6.26 -4.38 18.05
CA ASP A 157 6.19 -4.54 19.50
C ASP A 157 6.53 -3.25 20.25
N LYS A 158 7.49 -2.46 19.77
CA LYS A 158 7.86 -1.16 20.33
C LYS A 158 6.70 -0.15 20.39
N TYR A 159 5.73 -0.29 19.49
CA TYR A 159 4.70 0.74 19.22
C TYR A 159 3.26 0.28 19.46
N PHE A 160 2.94 -0.99 19.21
CA PHE A 160 1.57 -1.51 19.27
C PHE A 160 1.33 -2.52 20.40
N GLN A 161 2.36 -3.00 21.10
CA GLN A 161 2.14 -3.75 22.33
C GLN A 161 1.70 -2.79 23.45
N LYS A 162 0.64 -3.18 24.15
CA LYS A 162 0.11 -2.53 25.36
C LYS A 162 0.78 -3.07 26.60
#